data_AF-A0A1L8DBC6-F1
#
_entry.id   AF-A0A1L8DBC6-F1
#
_cell.length_a   1.000
_cell.length_b   1.000
_cell.length_c   1.000
_cell.angle_alpha   90.00
_cell.angle_beta   90.00
_cell.angle_gamma   90.00
#
_symmetry.space_group_name_H-M   'P 1'
#
loop_
_entity.id
_entity.type
_entity.pdbx_description
1 polymer ?
#
loop_
_entity_poly.entity_id
_entity_poly.type
_entity_poly.pdbx_seq_one_letter_code
_entity_poly.pdbx_strand_id
1 'polypeptide(L)'
;ANPNGSINDSLAAKYIVAQFQKYRTTDQTLCKAKAEMHFLGQTYLCYLQSQRNYQRIRKEYAGRGERTVKDTANMVGFKLPHDP
;
A
#
# COMPACT_ATOMS: atom_id res chain seq x y z
N ALA A 1 -10.34 -3.85 -10.95
CA ALA A 1 -10.42 -2.40 -11.11
C ALA A 1 -10.26 -2.09 -12.59
N ASN A 2 -11.17 -1.31 -13.18
CA ASN A 2 -11.14 -1.00 -14.60
C ASN A 2 -9.92 -0.09 -14.89
N PRO A 3 -8.97 -0.50 -15.76
CA PRO A 3 -7.71 0.25 -15.94
C PRO A 3 -7.90 1.65 -16.56
N ASN A 4 -9.08 1.95 -17.10
CA ASN A 4 -9.39 3.20 -17.80
C ASN A 4 -10.47 4.08 -17.10
N GLY A 5 -10.94 3.70 -15.91
CA GLY A 5 -11.92 4.48 -15.16
C GLY A 5 -11.25 5.56 -14.30
N SER A 6 -11.82 6.76 -14.23
CA SER A 6 -11.37 7.77 -13.26
C SER A 6 -11.48 7.20 -11.84
N ILE A 7 -10.53 7.51 -10.96
CA ILE A 7 -10.59 7.09 -9.55
C ILE A 7 -11.92 7.53 -8.91
N ASN A 8 -12.46 8.66 -9.37
CA ASN A 8 -13.74 9.22 -8.94
C ASN A 8 -14.94 8.34 -9.31
N ASP A 9 -14.81 7.45 -10.30
CA ASP A 9 -15.87 6.53 -10.71
C ASP A 9 -15.90 5.25 -9.86
N SER A 10 -14.83 5.00 -9.10
CA SER A 10 -14.77 3.87 -8.17
C SER A 10 -15.84 4.01 -7.08
N LEU A 11 -16.64 2.96 -6.90
CA LEU A 11 -17.64 2.89 -5.82
C LEU A 11 -16.98 3.14 -4.44
N ALA A 12 -15.76 2.62 -4.24
CA ALA A 12 -15.01 2.83 -3.01
C ALA A 12 -14.63 4.30 -2.81
N ALA A 13 -14.19 4.99 -3.86
CA ALA A 13 -13.83 6.41 -3.76
C ALA A 13 -15.05 7.28 -3.43
N LYS A 14 -16.18 7.02 -4.10
CA LYS A 14 -17.46 7.71 -3.82
C LYS A 14 -17.91 7.51 -2.38
N TYR A 15 -17.82 6.27 -1.88
CA TYR A 15 -18.16 5.95 -0.49
C TYR A 15 -17.26 6.69 0.51
N ILE A 16 -15.95 6.68 0.30
CA ILE A 16 -14.99 7.38 1.18
C ILE A 16 -15.30 8.87 1.21
N VAL A 17 -15.52 9.50 0.05
CA VAL A 17 -15.84 10.94 -0.01
C VAL A 17 -17.15 11.26 0.71
N ALA A 18 -18.20 10.46 0.50
CA ALA A 18 -19.48 10.63 1.19
C ALA A 18 -19.32 10.51 2.72
N GLN A 19 -18.52 9.56 3.18
CA GLN A 19 -18.24 9.37 4.60
C GLN A 19 -17.49 10.58 5.18
N PHE A 20 -16.46 11.08 4.50
CA PHE A 20 -15.73 12.28 4.96
C PHE A 20 -16.61 13.55 4.98
N GLN A 21 -17.55 13.67 4.04
CA GLN A 21 -18.51 14.78 4.03
C GLN A 21 -19.47 14.72 5.24
N LYS A 22 -19.95 13.53 5.61
CA LYS A 22 -20.85 13.33 6.76
C LYS A 22 -20.25 13.84 8.08
N TYR A 23 -18.94 13.69 8.27
CA TYR A 23 -18.24 14.12 9.49
C TYR A 23 -17.57 15.49 9.38
N ARG A 24 -17.92 16.29 8.35
CA ARG A 24 -17.32 17.61 8.10
C ARG A 24 -17.84 18.70 9.04
N THR A 25 -19.12 18.66 9.41
CA THR A 25 -19.82 19.69 10.20
C THR A 25 -20.63 19.04 11.31
N THR A 26 -19.98 18.69 12.43
CA THR A 26 -20.69 18.18 13.61
C THR A 26 -20.67 19.24 14.70
N ASP A 27 -21.84 19.72 15.11
CA ASP A 27 -22.07 20.85 16.03
C ASP A 27 -21.78 20.52 17.51
N GLN A 28 -20.68 19.82 17.82
CA GLN A 28 -20.37 19.46 19.21
C GLN A 28 -18.98 19.92 19.65
N THR A 29 -18.92 20.27 20.92
CA THR A 29 -17.83 20.92 21.67
C THR A 29 -16.52 20.13 21.72
N LEU A 30 -16.48 18.91 21.18
CA LEU A 30 -15.26 18.13 20.98
C LEU A 30 -15.35 17.32 19.67
N CYS A 31 -14.59 17.71 18.64
CA CYS A 31 -14.67 17.15 17.28
C CYS A 31 -13.99 15.77 17.14
N LYS A 32 -14.30 14.83 18.05
CA LYS A 32 -13.72 13.48 18.10
C LYS A 32 -13.98 12.69 16.83
N ALA A 33 -15.21 12.75 16.32
CA ALA A 33 -15.62 12.00 15.13
C ALA A 33 -14.84 12.40 13.86
N LYS A 34 -14.51 13.69 13.70
CA LYS A 34 -13.68 14.15 12.58
C LYS A 34 -12.24 13.62 12.68
N ALA A 35 -11.67 13.64 13.88
CA ALA A 35 -10.34 13.10 14.13
C ALA A 35 -10.29 11.58 13.91
N GLU A 36 -11.30 10.84 14.37
CA GLU A 36 -11.44 9.40 14.13
C GLU A 36 -11.52 9.07 12.63
N MET A 37 -12.30 9.84 11.87
CA MET A 37 -12.39 9.66 10.41
C MET A 37 -11.06 9.92 9.70
N HIS A 38 -10.32 10.94 10.12
CA HIS A 38 -9.00 11.22 9.57
C HIS A 38 -8.01 10.09 9.90
N PHE A 39 -8.01 9.61 11.16
CA PHE A 39 -7.19 8.49 11.59
C PHE A 39 -7.52 7.20 10.81
N LEU A 40 -8.80 6.93 10.58
CA LEU A 40 -9.25 5.78 9.79
C LEU A 40 -8.73 5.86 8.35
N GLY A 41 -8.82 7.05 7.73
CA GLY A 41 -8.29 7.30 6.39
C GLY A 41 -6.78 7.07 6.30
N GLN A 42 -6.02 7.59 7.27
CA GLN A 42 -4.57 7.38 7.36
C GLN A 42 -4.22 5.91 7.55
N THR A 43 -4.98 5.19 8.39
CA THR A 43 -4.79 3.75 8.63
C THR A 43 -4.98 2.95 7.34
N TYR A 44 -6.03 3.26 6.57
CA TYR A 44 -6.28 2.61 5.28
C TYR A 44 -5.19 2.91 4.25
N LEU A 45 -4.73 4.16 4.18
CA LEU A 45 -3.64 4.54 3.29
C LEU A 45 -2.35 3.78 3.62
N CYS A 46 -2.00 3.72 4.91
CA CYS A 46 -0.85 2.97 5.41
C CYS A 46 -0.95 1.49 5.03
N TYR A 47 -2.13 0.87 5.21
CA TYR A 47 -2.37 -0.52 4.84
C TYR A 47 -2.19 -0.77 3.33
N LEU A 48 -2.73 0.10 2.46
CA LEU A 48 -2.58 -0.05 1.02
C LEU A 48 -1.12 0.14 0.57
N GLN A 49 -0.40 1.07 1.18
CA GLN A 49 1.03 1.28 0.94
C GLN A 49 1.86 0.08 1.39
N SER A 50 1.61 -0.43 2.59
CA SER A 50 2.31 -1.60 3.12
C SER A 50 2.04 -2.85 2.28
N GLN A 51 0.82 -3.04 1.78
CA GLN A 51 0.47 -4.14 0.88
C GLN A 51 1.23 -4.07 -0.45
N ARG A 52 1.36 -2.89 -1.06
CA ARG A 52 2.16 -2.70 -2.29
C ARG A 52 3.64 -2.97 -2.03
N ASN A 53 4.17 -2.48 -0.91
CA ASN A 53 5.55 -2.74 -0.50
C ASN A 53 5.80 -4.22 -0.26
N TYR A 54 4.88 -4.90 0.42
CA TYR A 54 4.91 -6.33 0.64
C TYR A 54 4.91 -7.09 -0.68
N GLN A 55 4.06 -6.73 -1.65
CA GLN A 55 4.04 -7.37 -2.96
C GLN A 55 5.37 -7.19 -3.71
N ARG A 56 5.98 -6.00 -3.62
CA ARG A 56 7.30 -5.73 -4.22
C ARG A 56 8.38 -6.62 -3.60
N ILE A 57 8.48 -6.63 -2.28
CA ILE A 57 9.45 -7.45 -1.53
C ILE A 57 9.20 -8.93 -1.82
N ARG A 58 7.94 -9.38 -1.77
CA ARG A 58 7.57 -10.76 -2.08
C ARG A 58 7.94 -11.13 -3.51
N LYS A 59 7.74 -10.26 -4.50
CA LYS A 59 8.11 -10.54 -5.89
C LYS A 59 9.62 -10.74 -6.07
N GLU A 60 10.41 -10.01 -5.29
CA GLU A 60 11.88 -10.01 -5.32
C GLU A 60 12.46 -11.20 -4.54
N TYR A 61 11.99 -11.41 -3.31
CA TYR A 61 12.59 -12.37 -2.38
C TYR A 61 11.83 -13.68 -2.22
N ALA A 62 10.55 -13.78 -2.61
CA ALA A 62 9.85 -15.05 -2.49
C ALA A 62 10.46 -16.12 -3.41
N GLY A 63 10.55 -17.34 -2.90
CA GLY A 63 11.08 -18.49 -3.60
C GLY A 63 10.34 -18.71 -4.92
N ARG A 64 11.06 -18.61 -6.04
CA ARG A 64 10.57 -18.97 -7.38
C ARG A 64 10.98 -20.41 -7.76
N GLY A 65 11.24 -21.26 -6.77
CA GLY A 65 11.97 -22.52 -6.94
C GLY A 65 13.47 -22.36 -6.66
N GLU A 66 14.28 -23.29 -7.17
CA GLU A 66 15.74 -23.23 -7.04
C GLU A 66 16.30 -22.05 -7.83
N ARG A 67 17.19 -21.27 -7.18
CA ARG A 67 17.90 -20.13 -7.78
C ARG A 67 19.37 -20.49 -7.93
N THR A 68 20.02 -19.98 -8.96
CA THR A 68 21.46 -20.21 -9.13
C THR A 68 22.26 -19.53 -8.02
N VAL A 69 23.46 -20.04 -7.73
CA VAL A 69 24.39 -19.44 -6.76
C VAL A 69 24.73 -17.99 -7.12
N LYS A 70 24.78 -17.67 -8.41
CA LYS A 70 25.01 -16.31 -8.91
C LYS A 70 23.84 -15.38 -8.62
N ASP A 71 22.62 -15.85 -8.84
CA ASP A 71 21.42 -15.04 -8.60
C ASP A 71 21.21 -14.79 -7.11
N THR A 72 21.47 -15.79 -6.26
CA THR A 72 21.39 -15.63 -4.80
C THR A 72 22.47 -14.69 -4.29
N ALA A 73 23.72 -14.83 -4.74
CA ALA A 73 24.81 -13.91 -4.39
C ALA A 73 24.47 -12.46 -4.75
N ASN A 74 24.01 -12.20 -5.99
CA ASN A 74 23.65 -10.86 -6.43
C ASN A 74 22.49 -10.26 -5.60
N MET A 75 21.51 -11.07 -5.21
CA MET A 75 20.34 -10.62 -4.43
C MET A 75 20.70 -10.11 -3.04
N VAL A 76 21.74 -10.68 -2.42
CA VAL A 76 22.23 -10.27 -1.10
C VAL A 76 23.39 -9.28 -1.18
N GLY A 77 23.81 -8.88 -2.39
CA GLY A 77 24.89 -7.91 -2.61
C GLY A 77 26.30 -8.52 -2.68
N PHE A 78 26.43 -9.84 -2.83
CA PHE A 78 27.71 -10.51 -3.09
C PHE A 78 28.01 -10.62 -4.58
N LYS A 79 29.29 -10.70 -4.92
CA LYS A 79 29.79 -11.03 -6.26
C LYS A 79 30.51 -12.35 -6.20
N LEU A 80 30.34 -13.19 -7.22
CA LEU A 80 31.14 -14.41 -7.32
C LEU A 80 32.58 -14.05 -7.66
N PRO A 81 33.58 -14.73 -7.06
CA PRO A 81 34.95 -14.61 -7.50
C PRO A 81 35.03 -14.96 -9.00
N HIS A 82 35.72 -14.13 -9.77
CA HIS A 82 36.12 -14.46 -11.14
C HIS A 82 37.55 -14.99 -11.08
N ASP A 83 37.80 -16.10 -11.76
CA ASP A 83 39.16 -16.52 -12.03
C ASP A 83 39.87 -15.48 -12.91
N PRO A 84 41.19 -15.27 -12.74
CA PRO A 84 41.98 -14.29 -13.48
C PRO A 84 42.03 -14.56 -15.00
#